data_AF-A0A381C6M4-F1
#
_entry.id   AF-A0A381C6M4-F1
#
_cell.length_a   1.000
_cell.length_b   1.000
_cell.length_c   1.000
_cell.angle_alpha   90.00
_cell.angle_beta   90.00
_cell.angle_gamma   90.00
#
_symmetry.space_group_name_H-M   'P 1'
#
loop_
_entity.id
_entity.type
_entity.pdbx_description
1 polymer ?
#
loop_
_entity_poly.entity_id
_entity_poly.type
_entity_poly.pdbx_seq_one_letter_code
_entity_poly.pdbx_strand_id
1 'polypeptide(L)'
;MLKPANLRKALCDAAPVLRNNPDMLRIFIDSGKIAATLATSLSFENQYTLNIVVTDYHGDLDYLIVPVNAWLRENQPDIMTTDEGKKRGFTYIADINDDESVDVSISLMLTERTLVRQEGEALHVKHAAEPPLPENVTRPMELYAHGELVSQWYE
;
A
#
# COMPACT_ATOMS: atom_id res chain seq x y z
N MET A 1 -4.37 5.80 10.94
CA MET A 1 -3.54 5.12 9.93
C MET A 1 -3.04 3.81 10.53
N LEU A 2 -3.02 2.74 9.74
CA LEU A 2 -2.69 1.39 10.19
C LEU A 2 -1.49 0.80 9.47
N LYS A 3 -1.28 1.15 8.20
CA LYS A 3 -0.27 0.54 7.33
C LYS A 3 1.16 0.71 7.84
N PRO A 4 1.60 1.88 8.37
CA PRO A 4 2.97 2.03 8.86
C PRO A 4 3.32 1.06 10.00
N ALA A 5 2.42 0.89 10.97
CA ALA A 5 2.62 -0.03 12.09
C ALA A 5 2.52 -1.50 11.64
N ASN A 6 1.59 -1.80 10.72
CA ASN A 6 1.42 -3.14 10.17
C ASN A 6 2.64 -3.58 9.35
N LEU A 7 3.19 -2.70 8.50
CA LEU A 7 4.40 -2.97 7.72
C LEU A 7 5.64 -3.10 8.62
N ARG A 8 5.78 -2.24 9.65
CA ARG A 8 6.85 -2.41 10.66
C ARG A 8 6.83 -3.82 11.25
N LYS A 9 5.64 -4.28 11.65
CA LYS A 9 5.47 -5.63 12.20
C LYS A 9 5.87 -6.69 11.18
N ALA A 10 5.41 -6.59 9.93
CA ALA A 10 5.75 -7.54 8.87
C ALA A 10 7.27 -7.63 8.62
N LEU A 11 7.97 -6.49 8.60
CA LEU A 11 9.43 -6.41 8.46
C LEU A 11 10.16 -7.03 9.66
N CYS A 12 9.79 -6.65 10.89
CA CYS A 12 10.38 -7.24 12.10
C CYS A 12 10.11 -8.74 12.23
N ASP A 13 9.01 -9.23 11.67
CA ASP A 13 8.68 -10.66 11.65
C ASP A 13 9.47 -11.44 10.62
N ALA A 14 9.73 -10.84 9.45
CA ALA A 14 10.51 -11.46 8.39
C ALA A 14 12.04 -11.37 8.62
N ALA A 15 12.53 -10.28 9.21
CA ALA A 15 13.94 -10.01 9.43
C ALA A 15 14.24 -9.82 10.95
N PRO A 16 14.68 -10.88 11.66
CA PRO A 16 14.94 -10.83 13.10
C PRO A 16 15.94 -9.75 13.53
N VAL A 17 16.90 -9.38 12.66
CA VAL A 17 17.87 -8.31 12.93
C VAL A 17 17.19 -6.96 13.19
N LEU A 18 16.11 -6.64 12.46
CA LEU A 18 15.34 -5.40 12.66
C LEU A 18 14.52 -5.43 13.95
N ARG A 19 14.09 -6.61 14.38
CA ARG A 19 13.41 -6.79 15.67
C ARG A 19 14.37 -6.59 16.84
N ASN A 20 15.59 -7.11 16.71
CA ASN A 20 16.60 -7.07 17.76
C ASN A 20 17.29 -5.70 17.85
N ASN A 21 17.35 -4.96 16.74
CA ASN A 21 17.97 -3.64 16.64
C ASN A 21 16.93 -2.59 16.16
N PRO A 22 16.02 -2.13 17.02
CA PRO A 22 14.91 -1.27 16.60
C PRO A 22 15.35 0.09 16.03
N ASP A 23 16.50 0.61 16.48
CA ASP A 23 17.06 1.89 16.00
C ASP A 23 17.54 1.80 14.54
N MET A 24 17.82 0.59 14.06
CA MET A 24 18.18 0.29 12.68
C MET A 24 17.02 0.57 11.72
N LEU A 25 15.77 0.55 12.19
CA LEU A 25 14.56 0.66 11.35
C LEU A 25 13.75 1.92 11.68
N ARG A 26 13.81 2.90 10.78
CA ARG A 26 12.97 4.09 10.83
C ARG A 26 11.88 4.01 9.77
N ILE A 27 10.65 4.35 10.16
CA ILE A 27 9.52 4.46 9.24
C ILE A 27 8.87 5.82 9.45
N PHE A 28 8.68 6.57 8.38
CA PHE A 28 8.05 7.89 8.42
C PHE A 28 7.28 8.16 7.14
N ILE A 29 6.39 9.15 7.20
CA ILE A 29 5.56 9.57 6.07
C ILE A 29 6.11 10.89 5.52
N ASP A 30 6.18 11.00 4.20
CA ASP A 30 6.36 12.27 3.49
C ASP A 30 5.29 12.43 2.40
N SER A 31 5.27 13.62 1.79
CA SER A 31 4.41 13.92 0.62
C SER A 31 2.92 13.60 0.82
N GLY A 32 2.42 13.78 2.05
CA GLY A 32 1.04 13.47 2.42
C GLY A 32 0.01 14.39 1.73
N LYS A 33 -1.08 13.79 1.26
CA LYS A 33 -2.19 14.44 0.57
C LYS A 33 -3.51 13.83 1.03
N ILE A 34 -4.44 14.68 1.43
CA ILE A 34 -5.80 14.25 1.77
C ILE A 34 -6.71 14.42 0.56
N ALA A 35 -7.19 13.30 0.02
CA ALA A 35 -8.23 13.28 -0.99
C ALA A 35 -9.60 13.18 -0.29
N ALA A 36 -10.29 14.31 -0.21
CA ALA A 36 -11.63 14.43 0.35
C ALA A 36 -12.54 15.17 -0.64
N THR A 37 -13.85 14.97 -0.50
CA THR A 37 -14.88 15.68 -1.27
C THR A 37 -15.83 16.42 -0.31
N LEU A 38 -16.60 17.38 -0.82
CA LEU A 38 -17.67 18.02 -0.05
C LEU A 38 -18.93 17.12 0.03
N ALA A 39 -18.73 15.84 0.34
CA ALA A 39 -19.81 14.91 0.62
C ALA A 39 -20.37 15.15 2.03
N THR A 40 -21.56 14.59 2.31
CA THR A 40 -22.16 14.66 3.65
C THR A 40 -21.27 14.00 4.71
N SER A 41 -20.56 12.92 4.36
CA SER A 41 -19.61 12.27 5.26
C SER A 41 -18.24 12.96 5.23
N LEU A 42 -17.57 13.05 6.37
CA LEU A 42 -16.17 13.51 6.47
C LEU A 42 -15.14 12.41 6.11
N SER A 43 -15.53 11.43 5.31
CA SER A 43 -14.64 10.35 4.88
C SER A 43 -13.59 10.89 3.89
N PHE A 44 -12.39 10.32 3.94
CA PHE A 44 -11.29 10.73 3.10
C PHE A 44 -10.34 9.58 2.80
N GLU A 45 -9.54 9.73 1.76
CA GLU A 45 -8.38 8.89 1.49
C GLU A 45 -7.11 9.68 1.79
N ASN A 46 -6.25 9.13 2.65
CA ASN A 46 -4.93 9.65 2.90
C ASN A 46 -3.95 9.02 1.90
N GLN A 47 -3.41 9.82 0.98
CA GLN A 47 -2.42 9.42 -0.01
C GLN A 47 -1.06 9.92 0.45
N TYR A 48 -0.05 9.06 0.51
CA TYR A 48 1.26 9.46 1.03
C TYR A 48 2.37 8.55 0.56
N THR A 49 3.61 9.03 0.66
CA THR A 49 4.78 8.19 0.49
C THR A 49 5.25 7.72 1.87
N LEU A 50 5.37 6.41 2.04
CA LEU A 50 5.93 5.78 3.22
C LEU A 50 7.41 5.50 2.97
N ASN A 51 8.27 6.11 3.78
CA ASN A 51 9.70 5.86 3.73
C ASN A 51 10.09 4.90 4.84
N ILE A 52 10.89 3.91 4.47
CA ILE A 52 11.48 2.91 5.34
C ILE A 52 12.98 3.06 5.18
N VAL A 53 13.66 3.45 6.25
CA VAL A 53 15.10 3.58 6.28
C VAL A 53 15.65 2.48 7.17
N VAL A 54 16.58 1.71 6.60
CA VAL A 54 17.38 0.71 7.31
C VAL A 54 18.84 1.10 7.18
N THR A 55 19.56 1.25 8.30
CA THR A 55 20.99 1.59 8.31
C THR A 55 21.84 0.39 8.72
N ASP A 56 23.12 0.38 8.34
CA ASP A 56 24.11 -0.61 8.78
C ASP A 56 23.70 -2.07 8.47
N TYR A 57 22.95 -2.31 7.39
CA TYR A 57 22.38 -3.63 7.06
C TYR A 57 23.38 -4.53 6.35
N HIS A 58 23.77 -5.62 7.00
CA HIS A 58 24.72 -6.60 6.45
C HIS A 58 24.03 -7.82 5.81
N GLY A 59 22.70 -7.85 5.77
CA GLY A 59 21.96 -8.95 5.17
C GLY A 59 21.77 -8.78 3.66
N ASP A 60 21.28 -9.83 3.01
CA ASP A 60 20.83 -9.72 1.61
C ASP A 60 19.64 -8.76 1.51
N LEU A 61 19.71 -7.81 0.58
CA LEU A 61 18.64 -6.83 0.37
C LEU A 61 17.31 -7.50 -0.01
N ASP A 62 17.35 -8.69 -0.63
CA ASP A 62 16.16 -9.48 -0.93
C ASP A 62 15.36 -9.83 0.34
N TYR A 63 16.02 -9.96 1.49
CA TYR A 63 15.36 -10.20 2.79
C TYR A 63 14.58 -8.99 3.31
N LEU A 64 14.78 -7.80 2.73
CA LEU A 64 13.94 -6.61 2.97
C LEU A 64 12.89 -6.46 1.87
N ILE A 65 13.28 -6.64 0.60
CA ILE A 65 12.40 -6.41 -0.56
C ILE A 65 11.27 -7.43 -0.63
N VAL A 66 11.56 -8.72 -0.45
CA VAL A 66 10.55 -9.80 -0.60
C VAL A 66 9.43 -9.68 0.44
N PRO A 67 9.70 -9.42 1.74
CA PRO A 67 8.63 -9.17 2.70
C PRO A 67 7.79 -7.94 2.39
N VAL A 68 8.40 -6.85 1.89
CA VAL A 68 7.65 -5.67 1.43
C VAL A 68 6.74 -6.03 0.27
N ASN A 69 7.22 -6.79 -0.72
CA ASN A 69 6.40 -7.27 -1.82
C ASN A 69 5.22 -8.13 -1.35
N ALA A 70 5.46 -9.09 -0.45
CA ALA A 70 4.41 -9.93 0.12
C ALA A 70 3.35 -9.08 0.83
N TRP A 71 3.78 -8.10 1.62
CA TRP A 71 2.91 -7.18 2.32
C TRP A 71 2.09 -6.29 1.37
N LEU A 72 2.72 -5.77 0.31
CA LEU A 72 2.08 -4.92 -0.70
C LEU A 72 0.98 -5.65 -1.47
N ARG A 73 1.13 -6.96 -1.73
CA ARG A 73 0.08 -7.74 -2.40
C ARG A 73 -1.26 -7.72 -1.66
N GLU A 74 -1.21 -7.63 -0.33
CA GLU A 74 -2.40 -7.63 0.52
C GLU A 74 -2.86 -6.21 0.86
N ASN A 75 -1.90 -5.27 0.99
CA ASN A 75 -2.16 -3.96 1.58
C ASN A 75 -2.10 -2.81 0.57
N GLN A 76 -1.55 -2.97 -0.64
CA GLN A 76 -1.53 -1.93 -1.69
C GLN A 76 -1.29 -2.58 -3.08
N PRO A 77 -2.18 -3.47 -3.56
CA PRO A 77 -1.95 -4.25 -4.77
C PRO A 77 -1.89 -3.41 -6.05
N ASP A 78 -2.46 -2.21 -6.05
CA ASP A 78 -2.44 -1.24 -7.16
C ASP A 78 -1.03 -0.75 -7.52
N ILE A 79 -0.08 -0.78 -6.57
CA ILE A 79 1.36 -0.58 -6.87
C ILE A 79 1.84 -1.57 -7.94
N MET A 80 1.33 -2.80 -7.95
CA MET A 80 1.81 -3.85 -8.87
C MET A 80 0.97 -3.97 -10.15
N THR A 81 -0.20 -3.31 -10.22
CA THR A 81 -1.14 -3.50 -11.34
C THR A 81 -1.25 -2.27 -12.24
N THR A 82 -1.08 -1.06 -11.71
CA THR A 82 -1.16 0.19 -12.47
C THR A 82 0.17 0.59 -13.09
N ASP A 83 0.16 1.34 -14.20
CA ASP A 83 1.39 1.84 -14.83
C ASP A 83 2.17 2.80 -13.93
N GLU A 84 1.47 3.67 -13.21
CA GLU A 84 2.08 4.58 -12.25
C GLU A 84 2.69 3.80 -11.07
N GLY A 85 1.93 2.87 -10.50
CA GLY A 85 2.39 1.99 -9.43
C GLY A 85 3.65 1.22 -9.82
N LYS A 86 3.66 0.58 -10.99
CA LYS A 86 4.82 -0.19 -11.46
C LYS A 86 6.06 0.67 -11.68
N LYS A 87 5.89 1.93 -12.06
CA LYS A 87 7.00 2.86 -12.34
C LYS A 87 7.53 3.55 -11.09
N ARG A 88 6.68 3.83 -10.10
CA ARG A 88 7.00 4.75 -8.99
C ARG A 88 6.53 4.29 -7.61
N GLY A 89 5.68 3.28 -7.54
CA GLY A 89 4.97 2.88 -6.33
C GLY A 89 5.82 2.15 -5.30
N PHE A 90 6.90 1.49 -5.74
CA PHE A 90 7.91 0.88 -4.86
C PHE A 90 9.29 1.13 -5.47
N THR A 91 10.03 2.06 -4.88
CA THR A 91 11.40 2.40 -5.27
C THR A 91 12.33 2.30 -4.08
N TYR A 92 13.62 2.15 -4.31
CA TYR A 92 14.62 2.20 -3.26
C TYR A 92 15.90 2.88 -3.73
N ILE A 93 16.64 3.39 -2.77
CA ILE A 93 18.02 3.84 -2.91
C ILE A 93 18.83 3.06 -1.90
N ALA A 94 19.98 2.54 -2.31
CA ALA A 94 20.91 1.83 -1.45
C ALA A 94 22.29 2.48 -1.56
N ASP A 95 22.89 2.78 -0.42
CA ASP A 95 24.28 3.19 -0.31
C ASP A 95 25.08 2.03 0.29
N ILE A 96 26.21 1.69 -0.34
CA ILE A 96 27.05 0.56 0.07
C ILE A 96 28.24 1.15 0.82
N ASN A 97 28.33 0.85 2.11
CA ASN A 97 29.34 1.37 3.00
C ASN A 97 30.68 0.63 2.85
N ASP A 98 31.76 1.26 3.34
CA ASP A 98 33.13 0.69 3.28
C ASP A 98 33.28 -0.63 4.06
N ASP A 99 32.40 -0.86 5.05
CA ASP A 99 32.34 -2.09 5.85
C ASP A 99 31.41 -3.16 5.27
N GLU A 100 31.01 -3.00 4.00
CA GLU A 100 30.09 -3.87 3.25
C GLU A 100 28.63 -3.85 3.77
N SER A 101 28.33 -3.01 4.77
CA SER A 101 26.94 -2.76 5.17
C SER A 101 26.22 -1.89 4.15
N VAL A 102 24.89 -1.93 4.18
CA VAL A 102 24.03 -1.18 3.26
C VAL A 102 23.08 -0.29 4.05
N ASP A 103 23.08 0.99 3.69
CA ASP A 103 22.04 1.93 4.09
C ASP A 103 20.99 1.98 2.98
N VAL A 104 19.78 1.54 3.27
CA VAL A 104 18.68 1.50 2.29
C VAL A 104 17.53 2.41 2.71
N SER A 105 17.08 3.22 1.76
CA SER A 105 15.82 3.95 1.85
C SER A 105 14.83 3.40 0.82
N ILE A 106 13.77 2.77 1.28
CA ILE A 106 12.64 2.31 0.47
C ILE A 106 11.53 3.35 0.54
N SER A 107 10.95 3.70 -0.60
CA SER A 107 9.79 4.60 -0.70
C SER A 107 8.61 3.88 -1.35
N LEU A 108 7.46 3.93 -0.67
CA LEU A 108 6.22 3.28 -1.11
C LEU A 108 5.08 4.29 -1.26
N MET A 109 4.41 4.34 -2.42
CA MET A 109 3.21 5.18 -2.60
C MET A 109 1.97 4.47 -2.08
N LEU A 110 1.47 4.87 -0.92
CA LEU A 110 0.37 4.20 -0.24
C LEU A 110 -0.88 5.07 -0.14
N THR A 111 -2.03 4.41 -0.04
CA THR A 111 -3.31 5.05 0.27
C THR A 111 -3.94 4.44 1.52
N GLU A 112 -4.67 5.21 2.33
CA GLU A 112 -5.47 4.68 3.45
C GLU A 112 -6.82 5.38 3.51
N ARG A 113 -7.90 4.62 3.37
CA ARG A 113 -9.26 5.14 3.44
C ARG A 113 -9.75 5.20 4.88
N THR A 114 -10.21 6.37 5.29
CA THR A 114 -10.86 6.60 6.57
C THR A 114 -12.32 6.92 6.35
N LEU A 115 -13.19 6.09 6.92
CA LEU A 115 -14.63 6.25 6.89
C LEU A 115 -15.06 7.01 8.14
N VAL A 116 -15.84 8.07 7.94
CA VAL A 116 -16.44 8.83 9.03
C VAL A 116 -17.95 8.75 8.89
N ARG A 117 -18.63 8.27 9.94
CA ARG A 117 -20.09 8.23 10.04
C ARG A 117 -20.56 9.13 11.16
N GLN A 118 -21.68 9.80 10.95
CA GLN A 118 -22.33 10.58 11.99
C GLN A 118 -23.48 9.77 12.59
N GLU A 119 -23.48 9.62 13.91
CA GLU A 119 -24.55 8.98 14.69
C GLU A 119 -25.06 10.01 15.71
N GLY A 120 -26.19 10.65 15.41
CA GLY A 120 -26.67 11.82 16.17
C GLY A 120 -25.68 13.00 16.08
N GLU A 121 -25.16 13.44 17.22
CA GLU A 121 -24.14 14.48 17.30
C GLU A 121 -22.70 13.92 17.30
N ALA A 122 -22.52 12.60 17.33
CA ALA A 122 -21.21 11.97 17.41
C ALA A 122 -20.65 11.59 16.03
N LEU A 123 -19.33 11.69 15.88
CA LEU A 123 -18.58 11.22 14.71
C LEU A 123 -17.82 9.93 15.05
N HIS A 124 -18.04 8.90 14.25
CA HIS A 124 -17.41 7.59 14.38
C HIS A 124 -16.43 7.39 13.24
N VAL A 125 -15.15 7.16 13.60
CA VAL A 125 -14.05 7.02 12.64
C VAL A 125 -13.62 5.56 12.55
N LYS A 126 -13.51 5.04 11.34
CA LYS A 126 -13.02 3.68 11.06
C LYS A 126 -12.08 3.67 9.86
N HIS A 127 -10.96 2.96 9.96
CA HIS A 127 -10.11 2.67 8.81
C HIS A 127 -10.71 1.53 7.98
N ALA A 128 -10.88 1.75 6.69
CA ALA A 128 -11.32 0.71 5.77
C ALA A 128 -10.14 -0.22 5.41
N ALA A 129 -10.44 -1.50 5.23
CA ALA A 129 -9.50 -2.44 4.65
C ALA A 129 -9.28 -2.14 3.16
N GLU A 130 -8.25 -2.76 2.58
CA GLU A 130 -8.10 -2.78 1.13
C GLU A 130 -9.33 -3.39 0.45
N PRO A 131 -9.74 -2.86 -0.71
CA PRO A 131 -10.72 -3.53 -1.54
C PRO A 131 -10.26 -4.98 -1.83
N PRO A 132 -11.18 -5.95 -1.86
CA PRO A 132 -10.83 -7.28 -2.33
C PRO A 132 -10.32 -7.20 -3.78
N LEU A 133 -9.43 -8.12 -4.15
CA LEU A 133 -9.03 -8.26 -5.55
C LEU A 133 -10.26 -8.53 -6.42
N PRO A 134 -10.27 -8.05 -7.68
CA PRO A 134 -11.35 -8.35 -8.61
C PRO A 134 -11.54 -9.86 -8.73
N GLU A 135 -12.78 -10.32 -8.66
CA GLU A 135 -13.10 -11.71 -8.97
C GLU A 135 -12.87 -11.98 -10.47
N ASN A 136 -12.50 -13.21 -10.81
CA ASN A 136 -12.48 -13.63 -12.21
C ASN A 136 -13.91 -13.61 -12.74
N VAL A 137 -14.21 -12.64 -13.61
CA VAL A 137 -15.52 -12.52 -14.25
C VAL A 137 -15.50 -13.20 -15.61
N THR A 138 -16.55 -13.98 -15.90
CA THR A 138 -16.79 -14.48 -17.25
C THR A 138 -17.09 -13.29 -18.17
N ARG A 139 -16.41 -13.23 -19.32
CA ARG A 139 -16.65 -12.18 -20.32
C ARG A 139 -18.12 -12.21 -20.75
N PRO A 140 -18.88 -11.10 -20.64
CA PRO A 140 -20.25 -11.06 -21.15
C PRO A 140 -20.24 -11.13 -22.68
N MET A 141 -21.09 -12.00 -23.24
CA MET A 141 -21.18 -12.24 -24.69
C MET A 141 -22.39 -11.55 -25.34
N GLU A 142 -23.35 -11.10 -24.53
CA GLU A 142 -24.58 -10.45 -25.00
C GLU A 142 -24.84 -9.18 -24.19
N LEU A 143 -25.37 -8.17 -24.86
CA LEU A 143 -25.85 -6.94 -24.26
C LEU A 143 -27.32 -6.77 -24.59
N TYR A 144 -28.13 -6.68 -23.53
CA TYR A 144 -29.54 -6.32 -23.64
C TYR A 144 -29.75 -4.91 -23.09
N ALA A 145 -30.45 -4.06 -23.84
CA ALA A 145 -30.88 -2.75 -23.38
C ALA A 145 -32.41 -2.69 -23.45
N HIS A 146 -33.06 -2.27 -22.35
CA HIS A 146 -34.52 -2.25 -22.23
C HIS A 146 -35.20 -3.62 -22.50
N GLY A 147 -34.50 -4.72 -22.24
CA GLY A 147 -34.98 -6.08 -22.48
C GLY A 147 -34.80 -6.57 -23.93
N GLU A 148 -34.29 -5.74 -24.83
CA GLU A 148 -33.99 -6.10 -26.22
C GLU A 148 -32.51 -6.43 -26.39
N LEU A 149 -32.19 -7.49 -27.14
CA LEU A 149 -30.81 -7.80 -27.51
C LEU A 149 -30.28 -6.73 -28.46
N VAL A 150 -29.27 -5.97 -28.02
CA VAL A 150 -28.69 -4.88 -28.80
C VAL A 150 -27.27 -5.17 -29.31
N SER A 151 -26.56 -6.13 -28.71
CA SER A 151 -25.24 -6.56 -29.20
C SER A 151 -24.89 -7.99 -28.76
N GLN A 152 -24.13 -8.69 -29.61
CA GLN A 152 -23.58 -10.01 -29.31
C GLN A 152 -22.12 -10.06 -29.80
N TRP A 153 -21.24 -10.62 -28.99
CA TRP A 153 -19.80 -10.75 -29.27
C TRP A 153 -19.39 -12.22 -29.28
N TYR A 154 -18.45 -12.55 -30.16
CA TYR A 154 -17.82 -13.88 -30.26
C TYR A 154 -16.36 -13.77 -29.82
N GLU A 155 -15.79 -14.89 -29.34
CA GLU A 155 -14.37 -14.96 -28.92
C GLU A 155 -13.39 -14.67 -30.07
#